data_AF-B5VTY5-F1
#
_entry.id   AF-B5VTY5-F1
#
_cell.length_a   1.000
_cell.length_b   1.000
_cell.length_c   1.000
_cell.angle_alpha   90.00
_cell.angle_beta   90.00
_cell.angle_gamma   90.00
#
_symmetry.space_group_name_H-M   'P 1'
#
loop_
_entity.id
_entity.type
_entity.pdbx_description
1 polymer ?
#
loop_
_entity_poly.entity_id
_entity_poly.type
_entity_poly.pdbx_seq_one_letter_code
_entity_poly.pdbx_strand_id
1 'polypeptide(L)'
;MFSCFAYTEDVQEVGEWFTSGSSLSLQNFWGWFRALYSKVLRQEGVEAAARVNADFDRQTVRIDGRLVSFEYVREMKRDLARDFQVQMGLLGEWLEFGQVADVYTTVMANKGVKVVDNISGRGSVFNVLDASSVAGYCMRFRNQEEAGEEHKRCRILKVISSITKLLMLSVWFNPGLPLRFPELSILSFGGSQRNLYFDAGDRVFIIRSRYNKNTKYDTRLLFLDAGVSAQLFWLIYVLWPFTISLLGGGGG
;
A
#
# COMPACT_ATOMS: atom_id res chain seq x y z
N MET A 1 14.00 8.86 -1.22
CA MET A 1 14.23 8.52 0.20
C MET A 1 13.28 7.39 0.55
N PHE A 2 13.78 6.23 0.96
CA PHE A 2 12.92 5.10 1.35
C PHE A 2 12.34 5.38 2.73
N SER A 3 11.13 5.94 2.80
CA SER A 3 10.41 6.07 4.07
C SER A 3 9.71 4.74 4.40
N CYS A 4 10.51 3.74 4.75
CA CYS A 4 10.06 2.64 5.61
C CYS A 4 10.52 2.86 7.06
N PHE A 5 11.16 3.99 7.32
CA PHE A 5 11.44 4.50 8.65
C PHE A 5 10.46 5.63 8.89
N ALA A 6 9.86 5.66 10.07
CA ALA A 6 9.24 6.86 10.58
C ALA A 6 10.28 7.99 10.46
N TYR A 7 10.11 8.88 9.49
CA TYR A 7 10.57 10.26 9.64
C TYR A 7 9.58 10.85 10.63
N THR A 8 9.86 10.71 11.92
CA THR A 8 9.28 11.63 12.89
C THR A 8 9.93 12.97 12.63
N GLU A 9 9.14 13.94 12.18
CA GLU A 9 9.49 15.36 12.25
C GLU A 9 9.75 15.82 13.71
N ASP A 10 9.58 14.94 14.70
CA ASP A 10 9.77 15.23 16.13
C ASP A 10 11.21 15.11 16.65
N VAL A 11 12.25 14.95 15.82
CA VAL A 11 13.63 14.91 16.37
C VAL A 11 14.04 16.26 16.97
N GLN A 12 13.48 17.38 16.47
CA GLN A 12 13.67 18.70 17.08
C GLN A 12 12.82 18.90 18.35
N GLU A 13 11.56 18.46 18.38
CA GLU A 13 10.74 18.48 19.62
C GLU A 13 11.34 17.60 20.72
N VAL A 14 11.93 16.46 20.36
CA VAL A 14 12.62 15.55 21.30
C VAL A 14 13.84 16.22 21.94
N GLY A 15 14.61 17.01 21.18
CA GLY A 15 15.73 17.79 21.72
C GLY A 15 15.30 18.87 22.73
N GLU A 16 14.14 19.49 22.48
CA GLU A 16 13.54 20.50 23.36
C GLU A 16 12.92 19.89 24.63
N TRP A 17 12.42 18.66 24.59
CA TRP A 17 11.85 17.97 25.75
C TRP A 17 12.91 17.44 26.73
N PHE A 18 14.07 17.01 26.23
CA PHE A 18 15.21 16.64 27.07
C PHE A 18 15.86 17.86 27.75
N THR A 19 15.70 19.06 27.19
CA THR A 19 16.28 20.30 27.73
C THR A 19 15.30 21.12 28.58
N SER A 20 13.98 20.95 28.42
CA SER A 20 12.96 21.71 29.14
C SER A 20 12.53 21.16 30.51
N GLY A 21 13.10 20.05 30.98
CA GLY A 21 12.99 19.61 32.38
C GLY A 21 11.60 19.17 32.86
N SER A 22 10.59 19.11 31.98
CA SER A 22 9.29 18.53 32.31
C SER A 22 9.38 17.00 32.31
N SER A 23 9.58 16.42 33.49
CA SER A 23 9.60 14.97 33.69
C SER A 23 8.26 14.36 33.30
N LEU A 24 8.22 13.56 32.24
CA LEU A 24 7.17 12.57 32.04
C LEU A 24 7.12 11.66 33.27
N SER A 25 5.92 11.36 33.79
CA SER A 25 5.79 10.41 34.90
C SER A 25 6.46 9.08 34.51
N LEU A 26 7.19 8.48 35.45
CA LEU A 26 7.98 7.27 35.22
C LEU A 26 7.16 6.14 34.55
N GLN A 27 5.86 6.05 34.85
CA GLN A 27 4.95 5.08 34.22
C GLN A 27 4.73 5.30 32.72
N ASN A 28 4.63 6.56 32.28
CA ASN A 28 4.42 6.90 30.86
C ASN A 28 5.68 6.63 30.03
N PHE A 29 6.86 6.89 30.60
CA PHE A 29 8.14 6.57 29.97
C PHE A 29 8.32 5.06 29.75
N TRP A 30 8.08 4.24 30.78
CA TRP A 30 8.23 2.79 30.66
C TRP A 30 7.18 2.15 29.75
N GLY A 31 5.95 2.65 29.73
CA GLY A 31 4.93 2.21 28.78
C GLY A 31 5.34 2.48 27.33
N TRP A 32 5.84 3.68 27.06
CA TRP A 32 6.33 4.08 25.75
C TRP A 32 7.58 3.30 25.33
N PHE A 33 8.59 3.19 26.22
CA PHE A 33 9.81 2.43 25.96
C PHE A 33 9.53 0.96 25.67
N ARG A 34 8.60 0.34 26.41
CA ARG A 34 8.21 -1.06 26.19
C ARG A 34 7.49 -1.23 24.84
N ALA A 35 6.69 -0.26 24.42
CA ALA A 35 6.05 -0.26 23.10
C ALA A 35 7.08 -0.11 21.97
N LEU A 36 8.04 0.81 22.13
CA LEU A 36 9.14 1.03 21.18
C LEU A 36 10.02 -0.22 21.08
N TYR A 37 10.46 -0.75 22.22
CA TYR A 37 11.29 -1.94 22.32
C TYR A 37 10.59 -3.19 21.76
N SER A 38 9.29 -3.35 21.99
CA SER A 38 8.52 -4.45 21.40
C SER A 38 8.38 -4.32 19.88
N LYS A 39 8.30 -3.09 19.35
CA LYS A 39 8.32 -2.84 17.90
C LYS A 39 9.69 -3.18 17.31
N VAL A 40 10.78 -2.75 17.97
CA VAL A 40 12.16 -3.04 17.55
C VAL A 40 12.46 -4.55 17.58
N LEU A 41 12.13 -5.26 18.67
CA LEU A 41 12.32 -6.71 18.76
C LEU A 41 11.51 -7.49 17.71
N ARG A 42 10.28 -7.05 17.42
CA ARG A 42 9.49 -7.65 16.33
C ARG A 42 10.15 -7.40 14.98
N GLN A 43 10.74 -6.23 14.78
CA GLN A 43 11.44 -5.88 13.56
C GLN A 43 12.74 -6.68 13.37
N GLU A 44 13.57 -6.80 14.41
CA GLU A 44 14.78 -7.64 14.38
C GLU A 44 14.46 -9.13 14.11
N GLY A 45 13.39 -9.66 14.72
CA GLY A 45 12.91 -11.01 14.43
C GLY A 45 12.42 -11.20 12.99
N VAL A 46 11.89 -10.13 12.38
CA VAL A 46 11.42 -10.11 10.99
C VAL A 46 12.60 -10.04 10.01
N GLU A 47 13.61 -9.21 10.31
CA GLU A 47 14.86 -9.05 9.54
C GLU A 47 15.69 -10.35 9.54
N ALA A 48 15.88 -10.96 10.70
CA ALA A 48 16.59 -12.25 10.85
C ALA A 48 15.93 -13.39 10.07
N ALA A 49 14.61 -13.34 9.86
CA ALA A 49 13.87 -14.34 9.09
C ALA A 49 13.83 -14.03 7.57
N ALA A 50 14.15 -12.82 7.14
CA ALA A 50 14.01 -12.36 5.76
C ALA A 50 15.23 -12.65 4.86
N ARG A 51 16.37 -13.12 5.39
CA ARG A 51 17.67 -13.20 4.64
C ARG A 51 18.09 -11.85 4.05
N VAL A 52 17.66 -10.76 4.69
CA VAL A 52 17.84 -9.39 4.23
C VAL A 52 18.54 -8.64 5.35
N ASN A 53 19.74 -8.12 5.08
CA ASN A 53 20.51 -7.31 6.03
C ASN A 53 20.74 -5.93 5.41
N ALA A 54 20.26 -4.86 6.05
CA ALA A 54 20.55 -3.49 5.63
C ALA A 54 21.82 -2.98 6.32
N ASP A 55 22.71 -2.36 5.55
CA ASP A 55 23.87 -1.61 6.03
C ASP A 55 23.64 -0.14 5.65
N PHE A 56 23.22 0.64 6.65
CA PHE A 56 22.84 2.05 6.46
C PHE A 56 24.04 2.94 6.21
N ASP A 57 25.18 2.65 6.83
CA ASP A 57 26.42 3.40 6.65
C ASP A 57 26.92 3.27 5.21
N ARG A 58 26.79 2.06 4.64
CA ARG A 58 27.15 1.80 3.24
C ARG A 58 25.99 2.02 2.27
N GLN A 59 24.81 2.41 2.75
CA GLN A 59 23.59 2.57 1.97
C GLN A 59 23.28 1.37 1.08
N THR A 60 23.36 0.17 1.63
CA THR A 60 23.15 -1.09 0.88
C THR A 60 22.22 -2.04 1.62
N VAL A 61 21.58 -2.93 0.86
CA VAL A 61 20.81 -4.06 1.36
C VAL A 61 21.43 -5.33 0.79
N ARG A 62 21.72 -6.30 1.64
CA ARG A 62 22.13 -7.65 1.23
C ARG A 62 20.92 -8.56 1.25
N ILE A 63 20.53 -9.11 0.10
CA ILE A 63 19.42 -10.04 -0.08
C ILE A 63 19.99 -11.38 -0.56
N ASP A 64 19.90 -12.44 0.25
CA ASP A 64 20.40 -13.78 -0.10
C ASP A 64 21.86 -13.77 -0.61
N GLY A 65 22.71 -12.95 0.01
CA GLY A 65 24.12 -12.77 -0.35
C GLY A 65 24.41 -11.73 -1.45
N ARG A 66 23.39 -11.28 -2.21
CA ARG A 66 23.54 -10.23 -3.22
C ARG A 66 23.42 -8.84 -2.59
N LEU A 67 24.34 -7.95 -2.94
CA LEU A 67 24.33 -6.57 -2.46
C LEU A 67 23.57 -5.67 -3.44
N VAL A 68 22.67 -4.84 -2.94
CA VAL A 68 21.88 -3.88 -3.71
C VAL A 68 22.02 -2.50 -3.05
N SER A 69 22.32 -1.45 -3.80
CA SER A 69 22.43 -0.10 -3.25
C SER A 69 21.05 0.52 -3.02
N PHE A 70 20.93 1.42 -2.04
CA PHE A 70 19.70 2.20 -1.82
C PHE A 70 19.34 3.06 -3.04
N GLU A 71 20.34 3.52 -3.81
CA GLU A 71 20.08 4.26 -5.05
C GLU A 71 19.42 3.37 -6.10
N TYR A 72 19.91 2.15 -6.30
CA TYR A 72 19.30 1.22 -7.25
C TYR A 72 17.83 0.93 -6.91
N VAL A 73 17.53 0.67 -5.63
CA VAL A 73 16.13 0.46 -5.23
C VAL A 73 15.32 1.74 -5.50
N ARG A 74 15.90 2.93 -5.29
CA ARG A 74 15.21 4.24 -5.46
C ARG A 74 14.86 4.49 -6.92
N GLU A 75 15.81 4.23 -7.81
CA GLU A 75 15.60 4.29 -9.26
C GLU A 75 14.51 3.32 -9.69
N MET A 76 14.56 2.07 -9.24
CA MET A 76 13.51 1.09 -9.51
C MET A 76 12.13 1.57 -9.04
N LYS A 77 12.02 2.15 -7.83
CA LYS A 77 10.75 2.74 -7.36
C LYS A 77 10.28 3.91 -8.24
N ARG A 78 11.20 4.78 -8.67
CA ARG A 78 10.89 5.90 -9.58
C ARG A 78 10.42 5.40 -10.94
N ASP A 79 11.08 4.38 -11.49
CA ASP A 79 10.71 3.78 -12.77
C ASP A 79 9.32 3.15 -12.70
N LEU A 80 9.02 2.37 -11.65
CA LEU A 80 7.68 1.81 -11.44
C LEU A 80 6.61 2.90 -11.34
N ALA A 81 6.88 3.98 -10.61
CA ALA A 81 5.96 5.10 -10.48
C ALA A 81 5.76 5.83 -11.82
N ARG A 82 6.82 6.06 -12.58
CA ARG A 82 6.76 6.68 -13.91
C ARG A 82 5.95 5.82 -14.87
N ASP A 83 6.24 4.52 -14.94
CA ASP A 83 5.57 3.60 -15.85
C ASP A 83 4.09 3.48 -15.48
N PHE A 84 3.74 3.51 -14.18
CA PHE A 84 2.35 3.59 -13.73
C PHE A 84 1.65 4.85 -14.28
N GLN A 85 2.27 6.03 -14.16
CA GLN A 85 1.71 7.28 -14.69
C GLN A 85 1.53 7.24 -16.21
N VAL A 86 2.47 6.64 -16.94
CA VAL A 86 2.35 6.44 -18.39
C VAL A 86 1.11 5.61 -18.72
N GLN A 87 0.89 4.49 -18.02
CA GLN A 87 -0.30 3.66 -18.26
C GLN A 87 -1.61 4.38 -17.88
N MET A 88 -1.61 5.18 -16.82
CA MET A 88 -2.75 6.03 -16.45
C MET A 88 -3.06 7.05 -17.55
N GLY A 89 -2.02 7.67 -18.14
CA GLY A 89 -2.16 8.56 -19.28
C GLY A 89 -2.83 7.89 -20.48
N LEU A 90 -2.42 6.67 -20.81
CA LEU A 90 -3.04 5.87 -21.87
C LEU A 90 -4.52 5.57 -21.58
N LEU A 91 -4.89 5.20 -20.34
CA LEU A 91 -6.31 5.06 -19.99
C LEU A 91 -7.08 6.38 -20.20
N GLY A 92 -6.45 7.51 -19.89
CA GLY A 92 -7.02 8.84 -20.04
C GLY A 92 -7.37 9.23 -21.47
N GLU A 93 -6.84 8.54 -22.49
CA GLU A 93 -7.21 8.74 -23.90
C GLU A 93 -8.66 8.30 -24.18
N TRP A 94 -9.12 7.21 -23.54
CA TRP A 94 -10.45 6.64 -23.77
C TRP A 94 -11.43 6.91 -22.62
N LEU A 95 -10.90 7.11 -21.41
CA LEU A 95 -11.68 7.09 -20.18
C LEU A 95 -11.54 8.41 -19.40
N GLU A 96 -12.62 8.77 -18.73
CA GLU A 96 -12.67 9.77 -17.66
C GLU A 96 -12.73 9.07 -16.30
N PHE A 97 -11.94 9.54 -15.35
CA PHE A 97 -11.87 9.00 -13.99
C PHE A 97 -11.19 10.00 -13.05
N GLY A 98 -11.43 9.84 -11.74
CA GLY A 98 -10.72 10.61 -10.72
C GLY A 98 -9.23 10.27 -10.69
N GLN A 99 -8.35 11.27 -10.63
CA GLN A 99 -6.90 11.01 -10.54
C GLN A 99 -6.52 10.46 -9.17
N VAL A 100 -5.44 9.68 -9.11
CA VAL A 100 -4.96 9.07 -7.84
C VAL A 100 -4.76 10.12 -6.74
N ALA A 101 -4.15 11.26 -7.07
CA ALA A 101 -3.88 12.33 -6.12
C ALA A 101 -5.18 12.95 -5.57
N ASP A 102 -6.17 13.17 -6.44
CA ASP A 102 -7.45 13.76 -6.04
C ASP A 102 -8.23 12.81 -5.15
N VAL A 103 -8.34 11.54 -5.54
CA VAL A 103 -9.02 10.49 -4.74
C VAL A 103 -8.32 10.31 -3.39
N TYR A 104 -6.99 10.34 -3.38
CA TYR A 104 -6.22 10.24 -2.14
C TYR A 104 -6.50 11.40 -1.20
N THR A 105 -6.37 12.64 -1.68
CA THR A 105 -6.50 13.83 -0.83
C THR A 105 -7.92 14.03 -0.31
N THR A 106 -8.92 13.77 -1.14
CA THR A 106 -10.34 14.01 -0.82
C THR A 106 -10.98 12.90 0.01
N VAL A 107 -10.53 11.66 -0.17
CA VAL A 107 -11.12 10.48 0.49
C VAL A 107 -10.17 9.85 1.48
N MET A 108 -9.02 9.37 0.99
CA MET A 108 -8.15 8.49 1.76
C MET A 108 -7.47 9.23 2.93
N ALA A 109 -6.78 10.33 2.62
CA ALA A 109 -6.08 11.19 3.57
C ALA A 109 -7.01 12.10 4.37
N ASN A 110 -8.27 12.23 3.95
CA ASN A 110 -9.25 13.08 4.59
C ASN A 110 -9.72 12.47 5.92
N LYS A 111 -9.26 13.03 7.04
CA LYS A 111 -9.66 12.59 8.39
C LYS A 111 -11.16 12.77 8.69
N GLY A 112 -11.86 13.62 7.93
CA GLY A 112 -13.31 13.77 8.00
C GLY A 112 -14.07 12.60 7.39
N VAL A 113 -13.45 11.82 6.49
CA VAL A 113 -14.06 10.59 5.97
C VAL A 113 -13.96 9.50 7.03
N LYS A 114 -15.12 8.98 7.41
CA LYS A 114 -15.22 7.89 8.38
C LYS A 114 -14.73 6.60 7.75
N VAL A 115 -13.69 6.03 8.35
CA VAL A 115 -13.10 4.75 7.98
C VAL A 115 -13.43 3.76 9.10
N VAL A 116 -14.02 2.63 8.74
CA VAL A 116 -14.29 1.53 9.68
C VAL A 116 -13.71 0.26 9.11
N ASP A 117 -12.49 -0.07 9.53
CA ASP A 117 -11.88 -1.36 9.24
C ASP A 117 -11.38 -2.03 10.51
N ASN A 118 -11.31 -3.34 10.47
CA ASN A 118 -10.83 -4.14 11.59
C ASN A 118 -10.00 -5.31 11.06
N ILE A 119 -8.75 -5.40 11.51
CA ILE A 119 -7.81 -6.49 11.18
C ILE A 119 -8.34 -7.87 11.61
N SER A 120 -9.28 -7.91 12.56
CA SER A 120 -9.99 -9.12 12.99
C SER A 120 -11.33 -9.36 12.28
N GLY A 121 -11.80 -8.42 11.46
CA GLY A 121 -13.06 -8.51 10.72
C GLY A 121 -12.97 -9.40 9.47
N ARG A 122 -14.09 -10.04 9.12
CA ARG A 122 -14.23 -10.87 7.89
C ARG A 122 -14.91 -10.12 6.72
N GLY A 123 -15.01 -8.80 6.81
CA GLY A 123 -15.67 -7.95 5.82
C GLY A 123 -14.77 -7.63 4.61
N SER A 124 -15.38 -7.11 3.54
CA SER A 124 -14.67 -6.65 2.34
C SER A 124 -13.98 -5.31 2.57
N VAL A 125 -12.84 -5.06 1.90
CA VAL A 125 -12.21 -3.74 1.84
C VAL A 125 -13.22 -2.71 1.33
N PHE A 126 -14.09 -3.05 0.37
CA PHE A 126 -15.11 -2.15 -0.15
C PHE A 126 -16.08 -1.59 0.90
N ASN A 127 -16.20 -2.24 2.06
CA ASN A 127 -17.09 -1.82 3.15
C ASN A 127 -16.39 -0.93 4.19
N VAL A 128 -15.12 -0.62 3.98
CA VAL A 128 -14.31 0.17 4.92
C VAL A 128 -14.73 1.64 4.94
N LEU A 129 -15.32 2.10 3.85
CA LEU A 129 -15.75 3.48 3.63
C LEU A 129 -17.21 3.44 3.16
N ASP A 130 -17.91 4.56 3.33
CA ASP A 130 -19.17 4.75 2.64
C ASP A 130 -18.93 4.87 1.13
N ALA A 131 -19.69 4.13 0.32
CA ALA A 131 -19.60 4.16 -1.14
C ALA A 131 -19.82 5.57 -1.72
N SER A 132 -20.61 6.40 -1.05
CA SER A 132 -20.83 7.80 -1.43
C SER A 132 -19.53 8.62 -1.42
N SER A 133 -18.54 8.22 -0.62
CA SER A 133 -17.23 8.91 -0.54
C SER A 133 -16.41 8.80 -1.83
N VAL A 134 -16.64 7.74 -2.63
CA VAL A 134 -15.88 7.49 -3.87
C VAL A 134 -16.72 7.59 -5.14
N ALA A 135 -18.04 7.74 -5.02
CA ALA A 135 -18.99 7.72 -6.14
C ALA A 135 -18.69 8.77 -7.22
N GLY A 136 -18.13 9.93 -6.83
CA GLY A 136 -17.76 11.00 -7.77
C GLY A 136 -16.53 10.69 -8.65
N TYR A 137 -15.78 9.64 -8.35
CA TYR A 137 -14.51 9.32 -9.02
C TYR A 137 -14.60 8.13 -9.98
N CYS A 138 -15.79 7.58 -10.18
CA CYS A 138 -16.04 6.42 -11.05
C CYS A 138 -15.45 6.60 -12.45
N MET A 139 -14.89 5.51 -12.97
CA MET A 139 -14.34 5.46 -14.32
C MET A 139 -15.44 5.21 -15.35
N ARG A 140 -15.40 5.96 -16.46
CA ARG A 140 -16.37 5.88 -17.55
C ARG A 140 -15.71 6.18 -18.90
N PHE A 141 -16.31 5.69 -19.99
CA PHE A 141 -15.90 6.08 -21.33
C PHE A 141 -16.15 7.57 -21.57
N ARG A 142 -15.18 8.25 -22.20
CA ARG A 142 -15.35 9.62 -22.70
C ARG A 142 -16.44 9.70 -23.76
N ASN A 143 -16.44 8.74 -24.67
CA ASN A 143 -17.44 8.57 -25.68
C ASN A 143 -18.15 7.22 -25.49
N GLN A 144 -19.43 7.26 -25.12
CA GLN A 144 -20.22 6.06 -24.82
C GLN A 144 -20.40 5.14 -26.04
N GLU A 145 -20.36 5.68 -27.26
CA GLU A 145 -20.44 4.87 -28.48
C GLU A 145 -19.25 3.93 -28.63
N GLU A 146 -18.09 4.32 -28.08
CA GLU A 146 -16.85 3.54 -28.14
C GLU A 146 -16.83 2.38 -27.14
N ALA A 147 -17.77 2.36 -26.18
CA ALA A 147 -17.86 1.30 -25.17
C ALA A 147 -18.14 -0.08 -25.80
N GLY A 148 -18.83 -0.11 -26.95
CA GLY A 148 -19.12 -1.32 -27.72
C GLY A 148 -17.99 -1.79 -28.62
N GLU A 149 -16.90 -1.02 -28.78
CA GLU A 149 -15.81 -1.37 -29.69
C GLU A 149 -14.87 -2.41 -29.07
N GLU A 150 -14.98 -3.67 -29.52
CA GLU A 150 -14.21 -4.79 -28.98
C GLU A 150 -12.69 -4.57 -29.01
N HIS A 151 -12.17 -3.96 -30.09
CA HIS A 151 -10.73 -3.68 -30.21
C HIS A 151 -10.24 -2.67 -29.17
N LYS A 152 -11.03 -1.62 -28.90
CA LYS A 152 -10.73 -0.63 -27.85
C LYS A 152 -10.82 -1.27 -26.47
N ARG A 153 -11.88 -2.05 -26.22
CA ARG A 153 -12.05 -2.83 -24.99
C ARG A 153 -10.84 -3.74 -24.71
N CYS A 154 -10.37 -4.48 -25.72
CA CYS A 154 -9.18 -5.31 -25.63
C CYS A 154 -7.91 -4.50 -25.29
N ARG A 155 -7.74 -3.30 -25.86
CA ARG A 155 -6.61 -2.42 -25.53
C ARG A 155 -6.68 -1.90 -24.11
N ILE A 156 -7.86 -1.43 -23.67
CA ILE A 156 -8.10 -0.97 -22.29
C ILE A 156 -7.75 -2.10 -21.31
N LEU A 157 -8.24 -3.32 -21.52
CA LEU A 157 -7.93 -4.47 -20.67
C LEU A 157 -6.42 -4.78 -20.59
N LYS A 158 -5.67 -4.60 -21.69
CA LYS A 158 -4.20 -4.75 -21.69
C LYS A 158 -3.53 -3.69 -20.81
N VAL A 159 -3.96 -2.43 -20.91
CA VAL A 159 -3.45 -1.33 -20.07
C VAL A 159 -3.79 -1.58 -18.60
N ILE A 160 -5.02 -2.00 -18.28
CA ILE A 160 -5.44 -2.37 -16.92
C ILE A 160 -4.57 -3.49 -16.34
N SER A 161 -4.29 -4.53 -17.14
CA SER A 161 -3.37 -5.60 -16.75
C SER A 161 -1.97 -5.06 -16.45
N SER A 162 -1.44 -4.16 -17.28
CA SER A 162 -0.13 -3.52 -17.05
C SER A 162 -0.10 -2.69 -15.76
N ILE A 163 -1.12 -1.87 -15.52
CA ILE A 163 -1.28 -1.10 -14.27
C ILE A 163 -1.30 -2.03 -13.06
N THR A 164 -2.09 -3.10 -13.13
CA THR A 164 -2.21 -4.08 -12.05
C THR A 164 -0.85 -4.70 -11.74
N LYS A 165 -0.09 -5.13 -12.76
CA LYS A 165 1.26 -5.71 -12.58
C LYS A 165 2.24 -4.73 -11.94
N LEU A 166 2.29 -3.49 -12.44
CA LEU A 166 3.15 -2.43 -11.90
C LEU A 166 2.84 -2.13 -10.43
N LEU A 167 1.55 -2.09 -10.08
CA LEU A 167 1.13 -1.87 -8.71
C LEU A 167 1.42 -3.07 -7.81
N MET A 168 1.24 -4.31 -8.29
CA MET A 168 1.63 -5.50 -7.54
C MET A 168 3.13 -5.53 -7.24
N LEU A 169 3.96 -5.14 -8.21
CA LEU A 169 5.41 -4.97 -8.00
C LEU A 169 5.69 -3.87 -6.97
N SER A 170 4.99 -2.73 -7.08
CA SER A 170 5.15 -1.62 -6.14
C SER A 170 4.78 -2.02 -4.72
N VAL A 171 3.68 -2.75 -4.53
CA VAL A 171 3.26 -3.35 -3.26
C VAL A 171 4.30 -4.35 -2.74
N TRP A 172 4.86 -5.18 -3.61
CA TRP A 172 5.86 -6.18 -3.23
C TRP A 172 7.16 -5.57 -2.70
N PHE A 173 7.65 -4.52 -3.38
CA PHE A 173 8.87 -3.81 -2.98
C PHE A 173 8.63 -2.74 -1.91
N ASN A 174 7.38 -2.48 -1.53
CA ASN A 174 7.06 -1.35 -0.65
C ASN A 174 7.59 -1.48 0.79
N PRO A 175 7.33 -2.57 1.52
CA PRO A 175 7.47 -2.60 2.98
C PRO A 175 8.93 -2.72 3.48
N GLY A 176 9.91 -2.33 2.66
CA GLY A 176 11.34 -2.25 3.03
C GLY A 176 12.04 -3.61 3.18
N LEU A 177 11.29 -4.71 3.22
CA LEU A 177 11.78 -6.08 3.24
C LEU A 177 11.10 -6.86 2.11
N PRO A 178 11.84 -7.52 1.20
CA PRO A 178 11.24 -8.32 0.15
C PRO A 178 10.45 -9.46 0.78
N LEU A 179 9.14 -9.43 0.57
CA LEU A 179 8.25 -10.49 1.00
C LEU A 179 8.55 -11.75 0.20
N ARG A 180 8.49 -12.92 0.83
CA ARG A 180 8.67 -14.18 0.09
C ARG A 180 7.51 -14.30 -0.89
N PHE A 181 7.85 -14.51 -2.16
CA PHE A 181 6.95 -14.58 -3.33
C PHE A 181 5.60 -15.33 -3.11
N PRO A 182 5.52 -16.42 -2.32
CA PRO A 182 4.25 -17.12 -2.10
C PRO A 182 3.23 -16.33 -1.26
N GLU A 183 3.67 -15.47 -0.34
CA GLU A 183 2.78 -14.83 0.66
C GLU A 183 1.99 -13.62 0.12
N LEU A 184 2.48 -13.03 -0.98
CA LEU A 184 1.81 -11.95 -1.71
C LEU A 184 1.18 -12.40 -3.02
N SER A 185 1.32 -13.68 -3.38
CA SER A 185 0.77 -14.21 -4.64
C SER A 185 -0.75 -14.05 -4.76
N ILE A 186 -1.43 -13.71 -3.65
CA ILE A 186 -2.87 -13.43 -3.59
C ILE A 186 -3.11 -12.22 -2.69
N LEU A 187 -3.26 -11.01 -3.27
CA LEU A 187 -3.95 -9.93 -2.57
C LEU A 187 -5.45 -10.25 -2.56
N SER A 188 -6.00 -10.47 -1.38
CA SER A 188 -7.41 -10.75 -1.17
C SER A 188 -8.05 -9.55 -0.48
N PHE A 189 -8.91 -8.87 -1.23
CA PHE A 189 -9.63 -7.66 -0.80
C PHE A 189 -10.94 -7.98 -0.06
N GLY A 190 -11.29 -9.26 0.11
CA GLY A 190 -12.55 -9.64 0.74
C GLY A 190 -12.67 -11.15 0.99
N GLY A 191 -13.68 -11.53 1.78
CA GLY A 191 -13.94 -12.92 2.14
C GLY A 191 -13.06 -13.43 3.29
N SER A 192 -13.14 -14.73 3.56
CA SER A 192 -12.47 -15.37 4.71
C SER A 192 -10.94 -15.37 4.62
N GLN A 193 -10.38 -15.15 3.43
CA GLN A 193 -8.94 -15.08 3.17
C GLN A 193 -8.43 -13.65 3.00
N ARG A 194 -9.25 -12.64 3.32
CA ARG A 194 -8.86 -11.23 3.22
C ARG A 194 -7.56 -10.98 3.98
N ASN A 195 -6.59 -10.41 3.27
CA ASN A 195 -5.29 -10.07 3.82
C ASN A 195 -4.93 -8.59 3.65
N LEU A 196 -5.77 -7.78 2.98
CA LEU A 196 -5.60 -6.33 2.89
C LEU A 196 -6.53 -5.61 3.85
N TYR A 197 -5.98 -4.74 4.70
CA TYR A 197 -6.69 -3.93 5.69
C TYR A 197 -6.28 -2.47 5.57
N PHE A 198 -7.12 -1.56 6.04
CA PHE A 198 -6.87 -0.13 5.98
C PHE A 198 -6.72 0.42 7.40
N ASP A 199 -5.62 1.15 7.64
CA ASP A 199 -5.40 1.82 8.91
C ASP A 199 -6.13 3.17 8.96
N ALA A 200 -7.04 3.33 9.91
CA ALA A 200 -7.82 4.56 10.04
C ALA A 200 -7.01 5.74 10.61
N GLY A 201 -5.91 5.48 11.32
CA GLY A 201 -5.06 6.51 11.92
C GLY A 201 -4.08 7.09 10.90
N ASP A 202 -3.25 6.22 10.36
CA ASP A 202 -2.17 6.53 9.42
C ASP A 202 -2.68 6.68 7.98
N ARG A 203 -3.91 6.26 7.69
CA ARG A 203 -4.55 6.35 6.37
C ARG A 203 -3.73 5.66 5.28
N VAL A 204 -3.25 4.47 5.59
CA VAL A 204 -2.49 3.60 4.69
C VAL A 204 -3.05 2.18 4.69
N PHE A 205 -2.73 1.43 3.65
CA PHE A 205 -3.06 0.00 3.63
C PHE A 205 -2.03 -0.82 4.42
N ILE A 206 -2.53 -1.86 5.08
CA ILE A 206 -1.80 -2.87 5.81
C ILE A 206 -2.05 -4.22 5.14
N ILE A 207 -0.98 -4.95 4.83
CA ILE A 207 -1.06 -6.35 4.39
C ILE A 207 -0.75 -7.26 5.58
N ARG A 208 -1.68 -8.17 5.86
CA ARG A 208 -1.52 -9.22 6.87
C ARG A 208 -1.03 -10.50 6.20
N SER A 209 0.26 -10.79 6.33
CA SER A 209 0.84 -12.06 5.87
C SER A 209 0.88 -13.09 7.01
N ARG A 210 0.75 -14.37 6.67
CA ARG A 210 1.05 -15.50 7.57
C ARG A 210 2.30 -16.22 7.06
N TYR A 211 3.34 -16.20 7.88
CA TYR A 211 4.58 -16.90 7.67
C TYR A 211 4.53 -18.27 8.33
N ASN A 212 4.97 -19.34 7.64
CA ASN A 212 5.14 -20.66 8.23
C ASN A 212 6.63 -21.04 8.20
N LYS A 213 7.20 -21.33 9.37
CA LYS A 213 8.51 -21.96 9.50
C LYS A 213 8.47 -22.96 10.63
N ASN A 214 8.95 -24.18 10.37
CA ASN A 214 9.06 -25.25 11.36
C ASN A 214 7.73 -25.49 12.12
N THR A 215 6.61 -25.59 11.39
CA THR A 215 5.25 -25.82 11.95
C THR A 215 4.71 -24.73 12.88
N LYS A 216 5.39 -23.58 12.99
CA LYS A 216 4.90 -22.38 13.69
C LYS A 216 4.42 -21.35 12.68
N TYR A 217 3.19 -20.87 12.88
CA TYR A 217 2.62 -19.76 12.13
C TYR A 217 2.91 -18.45 12.85
N ASP A 218 3.54 -17.52 12.14
CA ASP A 218 3.72 -16.15 12.61
C ASP A 218 2.93 -15.19 11.73
N THR A 219 2.29 -14.20 12.34
CA THR A 219 1.49 -13.20 11.61
C THR A 219 2.29 -11.91 11.49
N ARG A 220 2.47 -11.44 10.26
CA ARG A 220 3.17 -10.18 9.97
C ARG A 220 2.19 -9.14 9.46
N LEU A 221 2.37 -7.90 9.91
CA LEU A 221 1.68 -6.74 9.40
C LEU A 221 2.67 -5.88 8.63
N LEU A 222 2.32 -5.53 7.40
CA LEU A 222 3.18 -4.85 6.46
C LEU A 222 2.48 -3.58 6.04
N PHE A 223 3.01 -2.45 6.48
CA PHE A 223 2.46 -1.14 6.19
C PHE A 223 2.96 -0.70 4.83
N LEU A 224 2.04 -0.30 3.97
CA LEU A 224 2.37 0.33 2.70
C LEU A 224 2.58 1.83 2.93
N ASP A 225 3.50 2.44 2.21
CA ASP A 225 3.65 3.90 2.20
C ASP A 225 2.41 4.57 1.58
N ALA A 226 2.28 5.87 1.82
CA ALA A 226 1.13 6.64 1.36
C ALA A 226 0.97 6.61 -0.17
N GLY A 227 2.07 6.60 -0.93
CA GLY A 227 2.04 6.62 -2.40
C GLY A 227 1.49 5.33 -2.98
N VAL A 228 2.02 4.18 -2.53
CA VAL A 228 1.53 2.87 -2.98
C VAL A 228 0.14 2.59 -2.42
N SER A 229 -0.16 3.05 -1.20
CA SER A 229 -1.50 2.94 -0.63
C SER A 229 -2.53 3.74 -1.44
N ALA A 230 -2.20 4.96 -1.87
CA ALA A 230 -3.05 5.78 -2.73
C ALA A 230 -3.32 5.11 -4.08
N GLN A 231 -2.28 4.57 -4.72
CA GLN A 231 -2.43 3.84 -5.99
C GLN A 231 -3.29 2.58 -5.81
N LEU A 232 -3.07 1.82 -4.74
CA LEU A 232 -3.85 0.62 -4.42
C LEU A 232 -5.30 0.96 -4.10
N PHE A 233 -5.54 2.07 -3.41
CA PHE A 233 -6.87 2.58 -3.13
C PHE A 233 -7.60 2.89 -4.43
N TRP A 234 -6.96 3.67 -5.30
CA TRP A 234 -7.51 4.01 -6.60
C TRP A 234 -7.79 2.76 -7.45
N LEU A 235 -6.88 1.78 -7.45
CA LEU A 235 -7.10 0.52 -8.14
C LEU A 235 -8.38 -0.18 -7.63
N ILE A 236 -8.52 -0.33 -6.32
CA ILE A 236 -9.63 -1.06 -5.70
C ILE A 236 -10.96 -0.33 -5.90
N TYR A 237 -11.02 0.97 -5.62
CA TYR A 237 -12.27 1.72 -5.55
C TYR A 237 -12.69 2.40 -6.85
N VAL A 238 -11.74 2.66 -7.77
CA VAL A 238 -12.03 3.34 -9.04
C VAL A 238 -11.88 2.39 -10.23
N LEU A 239 -10.74 1.72 -10.36
CA LEU A 239 -10.48 0.91 -11.56
C LEU A 239 -11.20 -0.45 -11.54
N TRP A 240 -11.20 -1.14 -10.39
CA TRP A 240 -11.74 -2.49 -10.28
C TRP A 240 -13.24 -2.58 -10.58
N PRO A 241 -14.11 -1.67 -10.06
CA PRO A 241 -15.53 -1.68 -10.39
C PRO A 241 -15.77 -1.53 -11.90
N PHE A 242 -15.03 -0.64 -12.56
CA PHE A 242 -15.09 -0.46 -14.00
C PHE A 242 -14.61 -1.72 -14.74
N THR A 243 -13.52 -2.33 -14.30
CA THR A 243 -13.00 -3.58 -14.89
C THR A 243 -14.03 -4.70 -14.82
N ILE A 244 -14.74 -4.84 -13.70
CA ILE A 244 -15.84 -5.80 -13.56
C ILE A 244 -16.95 -5.48 -14.57
N SER A 245 -17.38 -4.21 -14.69
CA SER A 245 -18.41 -3.86 -15.70
C SER A 245 -17.95 -4.12 -17.14
N LEU A 246 -16.67 -3.90 -17.44
CA LEU A 246 -16.08 -4.09 -18.77
C LEU A 246 -16.01 -5.56 -19.17
N LEU A 247 -15.83 -6.45 -18.20
CA LEU A 247 -15.85 -7.90 -18.36
C LEU A 247 -17.26 -8.47 -18.32
N GLY A 248 -18.15 -7.86 -17.53
CA GLY A 248 -19.53 -8.28 -17.31
C GLY A 248 -20.52 -7.86 -18.39
N GLY A 249 -20.14 -7.01 -19.35
CA GLY A 249 -20.97 -6.57 -20.49
C GLY A 249 -21.35 -7.64 -21.52
N GLY A 250 -21.33 -8.92 -21.14
CA GLY A 250 -21.76 -10.08 -21.92
C GLY A 250 -23.03 -10.75 -21.39
N GLY A 251 -23.95 -10.01 -20.77
CA GLY A 251 -25.23 -10.58 -20.35
C GLY A 251 -26.24 -9.58 -19.82
N GLY A 252 -27.29 -9.34 -20.64
CA GLY A 252 -28.59 -8.82 -20.21
C GLY A 252 -28.77 -7.32 -20.31
#